data_AF-M0JNA2-F1
#
_entry.id   AF-M0JNA2-F1
#
_cell.length_a   1.000
_cell.length_b   1.000
_cell.length_c   1.000
_cell.angle_alpha   90.00
_cell.angle_beta   90.00
_cell.angle_gamma   90.00
#
_symmetry.space_group_name_H-M   'P 1'
#
loop_
_entity.id
_entity.type
_entity.pdbx_description
1 polymer ?
#
loop_
_entity_poly.entity_id
_entity_poly.type
_entity_poly.pdbx_seq_one_letter_code
_entity_poly.pdbx_strand_id
1 'polypeptide(L)'
;MPEIEITDTQQADLTAIQEDLEDAFIETYGHIRTQDVVDYLLDTYTPPDQLEGEQGLSRPDYERIASAEYPELQRIASEVSEVPGSGIDADEMRGKLLSALGTSELATRLADVESETKADEGDKEGATGPDNSADAAGDGHDSTQTDTSGQAGPAPDTVETGDAAEPNNAPGDTLSVANRLLTEHDEKWTRSNETDEPYEVTLPDGSTVSARTKDDVRKLLFQNY
;
A
#
# COMPACT_ATOMS: atom_id res chain seq x y z
N MET A 1 -6.97 11.91 -14.97
CA MET A 1 -6.27 11.30 -13.83
C MET A 1 -5.64 10.01 -14.31
N PRO A 2 -4.49 9.59 -13.78
CA PRO A 2 -3.96 8.27 -14.10
C PRO A 2 -4.99 7.21 -13.70
N GLU A 3 -5.14 6.19 -14.53
CA GLU A 3 -6.01 5.04 -14.28
C GLU A 3 -5.17 3.92 -13.68
N ILE A 4 -5.74 3.22 -12.69
CA ILE A 4 -5.14 2.07 -12.03
C ILE A 4 -6.11 0.91 -12.19
N GLU A 5 -5.64 -0.19 -12.77
CA GLU A 5 -6.41 -1.43 -12.83
C GLU A 5 -6.30 -2.17 -11.49
N ILE A 6 -7.45 -2.58 -10.95
CA ILE A 6 -7.55 -3.36 -9.72
C ILE A 6 -8.22 -4.69 -10.02
N THR A 7 -7.96 -5.68 -9.17
CA THR A 7 -8.63 -6.98 -9.23
C THR A 7 -10.06 -6.88 -8.70
N ASP A 8 -10.93 -7.81 -9.12
CA ASP A 8 -12.31 -7.89 -8.62
C ASP A 8 -12.36 -8.06 -7.08
N THR A 9 -11.40 -8.80 -6.51
CA THR A 9 -11.29 -8.96 -5.05
C THR A 9 -10.98 -7.62 -4.38
N GLN A 10 -10.00 -6.86 -4.89
CA GLN A 10 -9.68 -5.54 -4.36
C GLN A 10 -10.87 -4.57 -4.48
N GLN A 11 -11.63 -4.67 -5.58
CA GLN A 11 -12.84 -3.87 -5.74
C GLN A 11 -13.90 -4.23 -4.71
N ALA A 12 -14.10 -5.53 -4.44
CA ALA A 12 -15.02 -5.99 -3.40
C ALA A 12 -14.58 -5.51 -2.01
N ASP A 13 -13.29 -5.59 -1.69
CA ASP A 13 -12.73 -5.13 -0.42
C ASP A 13 -12.92 -3.61 -0.25
N LEU A 14 -12.63 -2.82 -1.29
CA LEU A 14 -12.86 -1.37 -1.27
C LEU A 14 -14.34 -1.01 -1.12
N THR A 15 -15.24 -1.80 -1.71
CA THR A 15 -16.69 -1.61 -1.58
C THR A 15 -17.16 -1.90 -0.16
N ALA A 16 -16.66 -2.97 0.48
CA ALA A 16 -16.98 -3.26 1.87
C ALA A 16 -16.52 -2.13 2.81
N ILE A 17 -15.30 -1.63 2.62
CA ILE A 17 -14.80 -0.48 3.40
C ILE A 17 -15.65 0.77 3.13
N GLN A 18 -16.08 0.99 1.87
CA GLN A 18 -16.97 2.09 1.53
C GLN A 18 -18.28 2.02 2.31
N GLU A 19 -18.94 0.86 2.34
CA GLU A 19 -20.19 0.64 3.08
C GLU A 19 -20.00 0.88 4.58
N ASP A 20 -18.91 0.36 5.17
CA ASP A 20 -18.60 0.58 6.60
C ASP A 20 -18.40 2.07 6.91
N LEU A 21 -17.71 2.81 6.04
CA LEU A 21 -17.49 4.25 6.21
C LEU A 21 -18.77 5.06 5.98
N GLU A 22 -19.62 4.64 5.04
CA GLU A 22 -20.92 5.26 4.80
C GLU A 22 -21.80 5.11 6.04
N ASP A 23 -21.93 3.90 6.59
CA ASP A 23 -22.71 3.65 7.80
C ASP A 23 -22.16 4.39 9.03
N ALA A 24 -20.84 4.55 9.13
CA ALA A 24 -20.20 5.18 10.28
C ALA A 24 -20.25 6.72 10.25
N PHE A 25 -20.06 7.34 9.08
CA PHE A 25 -19.81 8.78 8.98
C PHE A 25 -20.84 9.54 8.15
N ILE A 26 -21.65 8.85 7.35
CA ILE A 26 -22.57 9.46 6.40
C ILE A 26 -24.01 9.12 6.80
N GLU A 27 -24.79 10.14 7.10
CA GLU A 27 -26.23 9.96 7.33
C GLU A 27 -26.98 9.72 6.00
N THR A 28 -28.31 9.57 6.08
CA THR A 28 -29.26 9.05 5.07
C THR A 28 -29.12 9.46 3.59
N TYR A 29 -28.33 10.47 3.23
CA TYR A 29 -28.26 11.02 1.87
C TYR A 29 -26.86 11.26 1.30
N GLY A 30 -25.79 10.87 2.00
CA GLY A 30 -24.45 10.94 1.41
C GLY A 30 -24.00 9.59 0.85
N HIS A 31 -22.98 9.64 0.00
CA HIS A 31 -22.24 8.47 -0.46
C HIS A 31 -20.77 8.82 -0.51
N ILE A 32 -19.93 7.82 -0.27
CA ILE A 32 -18.47 7.94 -0.30
C ILE A 32 -18.01 7.47 -1.66
N ARG A 33 -17.09 8.19 -2.31
CA ARG A 33 -16.51 7.73 -3.57
C ARG A 33 -15.37 6.76 -3.26
N THR A 34 -15.08 5.86 -4.20
CA THR A 34 -13.91 4.97 -4.08
C THR A 34 -12.60 5.75 -3.85
N GLN A 35 -12.48 6.95 -4.42
CA GLN A 35 -11.32 7.81 -4.17
C GLN A 35 -11.22 8.25 -2.70
N ASP A 36 -12.34 8.57 -2.06
CA ASP A 36 -12.37 8.99 -0.66
C ASP A 36 -11.98 7.81 0.26
N VAL A 37 -12.36 6.58 -0.10
CA VAL A 37 -11.92 5.36 0.59
C VAL A 37 -10.41 5.18 0.47
N VAL A 38 -9.85 5.37 -0.73
CA VAL A 38 -8.40 5.30 -0.94
C VAL A 38 -7.67 6.38 -0.15
N ASP A 39 -8.17 7.62 -0.16
CA ASP A 39 -7.60 8.72 0.61
C ASP A 39 -7.64 8.41 2.12
N TYR A 40 -8.73 7.84 2.62
CA TYR A 40 -8.83 7.38 4.01
C TYR A 40 -7.80 6.30 4.35
N LEU A 41 -7.61 5.31 3.46
CA LEU A 41 -6.60 4.26 3.65
C LEU A 41 -5.17 4.82 3.63
N LEU A 42 -4.90 5.83 2.81
CA LEU A 42 -3.60 6.49 2.76
C LEU A 42 -3.32 7.35 4.00
N ASP A 43 -4.34 8.04 4.52
CA ASP A 43 -4.20 8.88 5.72
C ASP A 43 -4.07 8.04 7.00
N THR A 44 -4.71 6.87 7.03
CA THR A 44 -4.60 5.93 8.16
C THR A 44 -3.40 4.99 8.07
N TYR A 45 -2.74 4.92 6.90
CA TYR A 45 -1.56 4.08 6.73
C TYR A 45 -0.41 4.59 7.60
N THR A 46 0.00 3.77 8.56
CA THR A 46 1.21 4.00 9.33
C THR A 46 2.35 3.19 8.72
N PRO A 47 3.44 3.83 8.24
CA PRO A 47 4.59 3.11 7.70
C PRO A 47 5.21 2.17 8.72
N PRO A 48 5.73 1.01 8.32
CA PRO A 48 6.34 0.06 9.23
C PRO A 48 7.49 0.67 10.03
N ASP A 49 8.35 1.49 9.41
CA ASP A 49 9.46 2.18 10.09
C ASP A 49 8.99 3.12 11.21
N GLN A 50 7.76 3.67 11.07
CA GLN A 50 7.15 4.54 12.07
C GLN A 50 6.46 3.73 13.18
N LEU A 51 5.87 2.58 12.82
CA LEU A 51 5.38 1.59 13.80
C LEU A 51 6.50 1.10 14.73
N GLU A 52 7.74 0.99 14.23
CA GLU A 52 8.90 0.64 15.07
C GLU A 52 9.15 1.66 16.19
N GLY A 53 8.91 2.95 15.92
CA GLY A 53 9.09 4.03 16.89
C GLY A 53 7.94 4.20 17.88
N GLU A 54 6.70 3.98 17.45
CA GLU A 54 5.50 4.23 18.27
C GLU A 54 5.07 3.02 19.11
N GLN A 55 5.28 1.80 18.61
CA GLN A 55 4.89 0.55 19.28
C GLN A 55 6.10 -0.20 19.85
N GLY A 56 7.33 0.25 19.57
CA GLY A 56 8.56 -0.45 19.93
C GLY A 56 8.71 -1.80 19.23
N LEU A 57 8.06 -1.98 18.07
CA LEU A 57 7.99 -3.23 17.31
C LEU A 57 8.81 -3.12 16.04
N SER A 58 9.97 -3.75 15.97
CA SER A 58 10.79 -3.71 14.77
C SER A 58 10.38 -4.79 13.77
N ARG A 59 10.65 -4.60 12.47
CA ARG A 59 10.49 -5.62 11.43
C ARG A 59 11.02 -7.02 11.84
N PRO A 60 12.23 -7.17 12.42
CA PRO A 60 12.70 -8.45 12.98
C PRO A 60 11.78 -9.07 14.03
N ASP A 61 10.99 -8.29 14.77
CA ASP A 61 10.06 -8.83 15.77
C ASP A 61 8.86 -9.50 15.10
N TYR A 62 8.31 -8.86 14.06
CA TYR A 62 7.27 -9.47 13.23
C TYR A 62 7.78 -10.71 12.50
N GLU A 63 8.99 -10.66 11.96
CA GLU A 63 9.62 -11.79 11.29
C GLU A 63 9.84 -12.95 12.28
N ARG A 64 10.34 -12.66 13.49
CA ARG A 64 10.54 -13.67 14.54
C ARG A 64 9.22 -14.33 14.95
N ILE A 65 8.14 -13.56 15.11
CA ILE A 65 6.82 -14.14 15.40
C ILE A 65 6.37 -15.03 14.24
N ALA A 66 6.53 -14.59 13.00
CA ALA A 66 6.08 -15.32 11.82
C ALA A 66 6.89 -16.59 11.52
N SER A 67 8.18 -16.61 11.88
CA SER A 67 9.07 -17.75 11.70
C SER A 67 9.19 -18.66 12.93
N ALA A 68 8.60 -18.26 14.07
CA ALA A 68 8.66 -19.04 15.30
C ALA A 68 8.10 -20.44 15.10
N GLU A 69 8.90 -21.44 15.45
CA GLU A 69 8.58 -22.85 15.31
C GLU A 69 7.77 -23.36 16.51
N TYR A 70 7.10 -24.50 16.34
CA TYR A 70 6.25 -25.09 17.36
C TYR A 70 6.93 -25.25 18.74
N PRO A 71 8.19 -25.72 18.86
CA PRO A 71 8.83 -25.87 20.17
C PRO A 71 9.02 -24.55 20.92
N GLU A 72 9.29 -23.46 20.19
CA GLU A 72 9.51 -22.13 20.76
C GLU A 72 8.18 -21.56 21.28
N LEU A 73 7.13 -21.65 20.45
CA LEU A 73 5.77 -21.26 20.81
C LEU A 73 5.25 -22.08 21.99
N GLN A 74 5.52 -23.39 22.01
CA GLN A 74 5.09 -24.29 23.09
C GLN A 74 5.72 -23.92 24.42
N ARG A 75 6.99 -23.54 24.43
CA ARG A 75 7.69 -23.10 25.64
C ARG A 75 7.00 -21.88 26.24
N ILE A 76 6.70 -20.87 25.42
CA ILE A 76 6.01 -19.66 25.85
C ILE A 76 4.56 -19.98 26.27
N ALA A 77 3.84 -20.81 25.51
CA ALA A 77 2.48 -21.22 25.83
C ALA A 77 2.39 -21.96 27.17
N SER A 78 3.43 -22.68 27.59
CA SER A 78 3.46 -23.34 28.90
C SER A 78 3.44 -22.36 30.08
N GLU A 79 3.90 -21.13 29.87
CA GLU A 79 3.90 -20.04 30.86
C GLU A 79 2.62 -19.20 30.82
N VAL A 80 1.87 -19.25 29.72
CA VAL A 80 0.65 -18.47 29.52
C VAL A 80 -0.56 -19.38 29.71
N SER A 81 -1.20 -19.29 30.88
CA SER A 81 -2.34 -20.15 31.24
C SER A 81 -3.56 -20.08 30.31
N GLU A 82 -3.70 -18.98 29.54
CA GLU A 82 -4.76 -18.81 28.56
C GLU A 82 -4.52 -19.60 27.26
N VAL A 83 -3.28 -20.03 27.00
CA VAL A 83 -2.92 -20.76 25.78
C VAL A 83 -2.67 -22.23 26.10
N PRO A 84 -3.35 -23.18 25.40
CA PRO A 84 -3.03 -24.59 25.54
C PRO A 84 -1.59 -24.88 25.11
N GLY A 85 -0.77 -25.40 26.02
CA GLY A 85 0.61 -25.78 25.70
C GLY A 85 0.75 -27.02 24.79
N SER A 86 -0.35 -27.64 24.35
CA SER A 86 -0.36 -28.74 23.38
C SER A 86 -1.75 -28.95 22.78
N GLY A 87 -1.84 -29.71 21.69
CA GLY A 87 -3.12 -30.12 21.08
C GLY A 87 -3.71 -29.12 20.07
N ILE A 88 -2.98 -28.03 19.81
CA ILE A 88 -3.23 -27.05 18.75
C ILE A 88 -1.98 -26.98 17.87
N ASP A 89 -2.13 -26.58 16.61
CA ASP A 89 -1.00 -26.36 15.70
C ASP A 89 -0.25 -25.05 15.99
N ALA A 90 0.86 -24.83 15.28
CA ALA A 90 1.73 -23.67 15.50
C ALA A 90 1.03 -22.34 15.15
N ASP A 91 0.23 -22.30 14.08
CA ASP A 91 -0.46 -21.09 13.66
C ASP A 91 -1.57 -20.71 14.65
N GLU A 92 -2.35 -21.70 15.11
CA GLU A 92 -3.35 -21.48 16.15
C GLU A 92 -2.70 -21.04 17.47
N MET A 93 -1.58 -21.65 17.86
CA MET A 93 -0.84 -21.27 19.06
C MET A 93 -0.31 -19.84 18.98
N ARG A 94 0.26 -19.46 17.82
CA ARG A 94 0.74 -18.10 17.55
C ARG A 94 -0.39 -17.08 17.66
N GLY A 95 -1.55 -17.36 17.05
CA GLY A 95 -2.73 -16.48 17.13
C GLY A 95 -3.24 -16.30 18.56
N LYS A 96 -3.29 -17.38 19.35
CA LYS A 96 -3.69 -17.31 20.77
C LYS A 96 -2.67 -16.57 21.62
N LEU A 97 -1.37 -16.79 21.41
CA LEU A 97 -0.30 -16.06 22.09
C LEU A 97 -0.33 -14.56 21.77
N LEU A 98 -0.56 -14.20 20.50
CA LEU A 98 -0.73 -12.80 20.07
C LEU A 98 -1.94 -12.16 20.75
N SER A 99 -3.03 -12.91 20.92
CA SER A 99 -4.23 -12.41 21.59
C SER A 99 -4.03 -12.22 23.10
N ALA A 100 -3.27 -13.11 23.75
CA ALA A 100 -3.06 -13.09 25.20
C ALA A 100 -1.94 -12.14 25.65
N LEU A 101 -0.80 -12.13 24.95
CA LEU A 101 0.39 -11.35 25.30
C LEU A 101 0.52 -10.05 24.50
N GLY A 102 -0.05 -10.00 23.30
CA GLY A 102 0.26 -8.95 22.32
C GLY A 102 1.55 -9.23 21.54
N THR A 103 1.76 -8.46 20.47
CA THR A 103 2.90 -8.62 19.55
C THR A 103 4.25 -8.35 20.22
N SER A 104 4.35 -7.27 21.01
CA SER A 104 5.64 -6.83 21.60
C SER A 104 6.18 -7.80 22.65
N GLU A 105 5.32 -8.23 23.56
CA GLU A 105 5.68 -9.19 24.61
C GLU A 105 6.02 -10.56 24.02
N LEU A 106 5.24 -11.04 23.04
CA LEU A 106 5.52 -12.30 22.37
C LEU A 106 6.87 -12.28 21.64
N ALA A 107 7.17 -11.20 20.89
CA ALA A 107 8.46 -11.05 20.22
C ALA A 107 9.63 -11.04 21.21
N THR A 108 9.46 -10.37 22.36
CA THR A 108 10.47 -10.30 23.42
C THR A 108 10.76 -11.69 24.00
N ARG A 109 9.72 -12.47 24.30
CA ARG A 109 9.89 -13.83 24.83
C ARG A 109 10.51 -14.79 23.83
N LEU A 110 10.14 -14.69 22.55
CA LEU A 110 10.77 -15.47 21.49
C LEU A 110 12.26 -15.14 21.37
N ALA A 111 12.65 -13.87 21.49
CA ALA A 111 14.05 -13.46 21.47
C ALA A 111 14.85 -14.04 22.66
N ASP A 112 14.22 -14.14 23.83
CA ASP A 112 14.83 -14.78 25.01
C ASP A 112 15.03 -16.29 24.80
N VAL A 113 14.01 -16.99 24.29
CA VAL A 113 14.09 -18.43 23.98
C VAL A 113 15.14 -18.75 22.92
N GLU A 114 15.25 -17.92 21.88
CA GLU A 114 16.29 -18.06 20.85
C GLU A 114 17.69 -17.90 21.47
N SER A 115 17.84 -16.94 22.38
CA SER A 115 19.10 -16.66 23.07
C SER A 115 19.53 -17.79 24.00
N GLU A 116 18.59 -18.39 24.74
CA GLU A 116 18.84 -19.56 25.59
C GLU A 116 19.21 -20.80 24.76
N THR A 117 18.56 -21.01 23.62
CA THR A 117 18.85 -22.14 22.72
C THR A 117 20.27 -22.02 22.16
N LYS A 118 20.69 -20.82 21.73
CA LYS A 118 22.07 -20.57 21.29
C LYS A 118 23.10 -20.72 22.41
N ALA A 119 22.73 -20.43 23.66
CA ALA A 119 23.63 -20.60 24.80
C ALA A 119 23.89 -22.08 25.13
N ASP A 120 22.91 -22.97 24.92
CA ASP A 120 23.06 -24.42 25.15
C ASP A 120 23.85 -25.14 24.03
N GLU A 121 23.79 -24.65 22.78
CA GLU A 121 24.61 -25.18 21.67
C GLU A 121 26.10 -24.83 21.76
N GLY A 122 26.47 -23.82 22.55
CA GLY A 122 27.86 -23.37 22.73
C GLY A 122 28.76 -24.32 23.54
N ASP A 123 28.21 -25.35 24.19
CA ASP A 123 28.97 -26.31 25.03
C ASP A 123 29.26 -27.66 24.34
N LYS A 124 28.97 -27.78 23.03
CA LYS A 124 29.28 -29.01 22.25
C LYS A 124 30.37 -28.81 21.19
N GLU A 125 31.48 -28.15 21.54
CA GLU A 125 32.76 -28.36 20.85
C GLU A 125 33.58 -29.42 21.58
N GLY A 126 33.58 -30.66 21.06
CA GLY A 126 34.38 -31.71 21.68
C GLY A 126 34.32 -33.12 21.09
N ALA A 127 34.22 -33.29 19.77
CA ALA A 127 34.62 -34.56 19.14
C ALA A 127 34.93 -34.40 17.64
N THR A 128 36.14 -33.97 17.33
CA THR A 128 36.77 -34.20 16.03
C THR A 128 37.05 -35.68 15.83
N GLY A 129 36.62 -36.23 14.68
CA GLY A 129 37.14 -37.48 14.12
C GLY A 129 37.14 -37.37 12.59
N PRO A 130 38.31 -37.44 11.91
CA PRO A 130 38.41 -37.18 10.49
C PRO A 130 38.34 -38.46 9.61
N ASP A 131 37.98 -38.22 8.35
CA ASP A 131 38.45 -38.87 7.11
C ASP A 131 37.99 -40.32 6.78
N ASN A 132 37.24 -40.48 5.67
CA ASN A 132 37.85 -41.00 4.45
C ASN A 132 36.93 -40.96 3.22
N SER A 133 37.57 -40.60 2.10
CA SER A 133 37.07 -40.61 0.73
C SER A 133 36.98 -42.03 0.12
N ALA A 134 36.22 -42.14 -0.98
CA ALA A 134 36.31 -43.08 -2.14
C ALA A 134 34.93 -43.72 -2.46
N ASP A 135 34.51 -44.01 -3.69
CA ASP A 135 34.93 -43.73 -5.07
C ASP A 135 33.88 -44.39 -6.01
N ALA A 136 33.71 -43.84 -7.22
CA ALA A 136 33.32 -44.46 -8.50
C ALA A 136 32.00 -45.28 -8.74
N ALA A 137 31.23 -44.70 -9.68
CA ALA A 137 30.88 -45.19 -11.04
C ALA A 137 29.68 -46.14 -11.32
N GLY A 138 29.00 -45.80 -12.45
CA GLY A 138 28.08 -46.65 -13.23
C GLY A 138 26.85 -45.86 -13.71
N ASP A 139 26.94 -45.01 -14.74
CA ASP A 139 26.80 -45.29 -16.19
C ASP A 139 25.40 -45.77 -16.67
N GLY A 140 24.88 -45.10 -17.71
CA GLY A 140 23.90 -45.67 -18.63
C GLY A 140 22.73 -44.77 -19.07
N HIS A 141 22.95 -43.97 -20.14
CA HIS A 141 22.09 -43.68 -21.32
C HIS A 141 20.54 -43.56 -21.16
N ASP A 142 19.83 -42.65 -21.82
CA ASP A 142 19.74 -42.54 -23.28
C ASP A 142 19.01 -41.24 -23.70
N SER A 143 19.31 -40.79 -24.91
CA SER A 143 18.87 -39.54 -25.55
C SER A 143 17.61 -39.77 -26.39
N THR A 144 16.72 -38.78 -26.54
CA THR A 144 16.13 -38.50 -27.87
C THR A 144 15.79 -37.02 -28.06
N GLN A 145 16.34 -36.53 -29.15
CA GLN A 145 16.19 -35.28 -29.87
C GLN A 145 14.74 -35.04 -30.35
N THR A 146 14.21 -33.82 -30.21
CA THR A 146 14.12 -32.75 -31.24
C THR A 146 12.93 -32.93 -32.18
N ASP A 147 12.04 -31.93 -32.23
CA ASP A 147 11.55 -31.40 -33.50
C ASP A 147 11.15 -29.92 -33.34
N THR A 148 11.83 -29.07 -34.12
CA THR A 148 11.55 -27.66 -34.38
C THR A 148 11.42 -27.51 -35.89
N SER A 149 10.33 -26.91 -36.35
CA SER A 149 10.13 -26.18 -37.62
C SER A 149 8.60 -25.94 -37.73
N GLY A 150 8.02 -24.79 -38.06
CA GLY A 150 8.49 -23.56 -38.71
C GLY A 150 7.39 -23.10 -39.68
N GLN A 151 7.20 -21.77 -39.81
CA GLN A 151 6.80 -21.03 -41.03
C GLN A 151 5.50 -20.15 -41.02
N ALA A 152 5.73 -18.85 -40.79
CA ALA A 152 5.44 -17.64 -41.61
C ALA A 152 4.04 -17.26 -42.20
N GLY A 153 3.46 -16.16 -41.65
CA GLY A 153 2.87 -14.91 -42.23
C GLY A 153 1.87 -14.89 -43.41
N PRO A 154 1.29 -13.73 -43.83
CA PRO A 154 1.14 -12.37 -43.25
C PRO A 154 -0.33 -11.80 -43.23
N ALA A 155 -0.51 -10.52 -42.80
CA ALA A 155 -1.74 -9.66 -42.74
C ALA A 155 -2.28 -9.22 -44.15
N PRO A 156 -3.35 -8.38 -44.39
CA PRO A 156 -3.96 -7.29 -43.58
C PRO A 156 -5.50 -7.01 -43.80
N ASP A 157 -5.91 -5.77 -43.44
CA ASP A 157 -7.11 -4.95 -43.81
C ASP A 157 -8.23 -4.74 -42.75
N THR A 158 -8.90 -3.59 -42.60
CA THR A 158 -8.73 -2.12 -42.84
C THR A 158 -10.12 -1.48 -42.63
N VAL A 159 -10.18 -0.43 -41.79
CA VAL A 159 -11.10 0.75 -41.66
C VAL A 159 -12.65 0.64 -41.66
N GLU A 160 -13.28 1.45 -40.79
CA GLU A 160 -14.13 2.63 -41.15
C GLU A 160 -14.66 3.33 -39.87
N THR A 161 -14.33 4.62 -39.64
CA THR A 161 -15.16 5.86 -39.82
C THR A 161 -16.31 5.96 -38.80
N GLY A 162 -16.51 6.99 -37.96
CA GLY A 162 -16.25 8.43 -38.00
C GLY A 162 -17.59 9.16 -38.16
N ASP A 163 -18.07 9.94 -37.17
CA ASP A 163 -18.98 11.10 -37.41
C ASP A 163 -19.18 12.02 -36.19
N ALA A 164 -19.70 13.22 -36.50
CA ALA A 164 -19.61 14.52 -35.85
C ALA A 164 -20.53 14.84 -34.63
N ALA A 165 -20.01 15.79 -33.84
CA ALA A 165 -20.65 16.96 -33.19
C ALA A 165 -22.09 16.90 -32.62
N GLU A 166 -22.19 17.03 -31.29
CA GLU A 166 -23.21 17.84 -30.58
C GLU A 166 -22.60 18.43 -29.28
N PRO A 167 -22.98 19.66 -28.85
CA PRO A 167 -22.36 20.34 -27.71
C PRO A 167 -22.99 19.86 -26.41
N ASN A 168 -22.49 18.74 -25.90
CA ASN A 168 -22.79 18.32 -24.53
C ASN A 168 -21.96 19.19 -23.58
N ASN A 169 -22.62 20.19 -22.98
CA ASN A 169 -22.12 20.97 -21.84
C ASN A 169 -21.89 20.01 -20.66
N ALA A 170 -20.74 19.34 -20.67
CA ALA A 170 -20.27 18.48 -19.61
C ALA A 170 -19.73 19.35 -18.46
N PRO A 171 -19.81 18.91 -17.20
CA PRO A 171 -19.26 19.64 -16.04
C PRO A 171 -17.72 19.83 -16.08
N GLY A 172 -17.03 19.23 -17.07
CA GLY A 172 -15.63 19.53 -17.38
C GLY A 172 -15.42 20.78 -18.23
N ASP A 173 -16.45 21.32 -18.89
CA ASP A 173 -16.36 22.52 -19.71
C ASP A 173 -16.28 23.78 -18.83
N THR A 174 -17.06 23.85 -17.75
CA THR A 174 -17.00 24.98 -16.80
C THR A 174 -15.61 25.11 -16.14
N LEU A 175 -14.98 24.00 -15.78
CA LEU A 175 -13.60 23.96 -15.25
C LEU A 175 -12.56 24.29 -16.32
N SER A 176 -12.78 23.90 -17.58
CA SER A 176 -11.89 24.22 -18.70
C SER A 176 -11.96 25.70 -19.06
N VAL A 177 -13.16 26.28 -19.11
CA VAL A 177 -13.41 27.73 -19.26
C VAL A 177 -12.79 28.50 -18.09
N ALA A 178 -12.96 27.99 -16.86
CA ALA A 178 -12.40 28.56 -15.64
C ALA A 178 -10.86 28.56 -15.57
N ASN A 179 -10.21 27.54 -16.13
CA ASN A 179 -8.75 27.49 -16.25
C ASN A 179 -8.24 28.35 -17.41
N ARG A 180 -9.01 28.43 -18.51
CA ARG A 180 -8.72 29.34 -19.62
C ARG A 180 -8.70 30.80 -19.16
N LEU A 181 -9.66 31.22 -18.32
CA LEU A 181 -9.71 32.60 -17.79
C LEU A 181 -8.48 32.96 -16.95
N LEU A 182 -8.00 32.04 -16.12
CA LEU A 182 -6.76 32.26 -15.34
C LEU A 182 -5.52 32.34 -16.23
N THR A 183 -5.51 31.57 -17.32
CA THR A 183 -4.39 31.55 -18.27
C THR A 183 -4.40 32.78 -19.17
N GLU A 184 -5.57 33.26 -19.57
CA GLU A 184 -5.75 34.45 -20.41
C GLU A 184 -5.40 35.74 -19.67
N HIS A 185 -5.59 35.75 -18.35
CA HIS A 185 -5.27 36.90 -17.50
C HIS A 185 -4.08 36.63 -16.56
N ASP A 186 -3.13 35.76 -16.92
CA ASP A 186 -1.95 35.46 -16.08
C ASP A 186 -1.12 36.72 -15.77
N GLU A 187 -1.13 37.70 -16.67
CA GLU A 187 -0.52 39.01 -16.46
C GLU A 187 -1.21 39.89 -15.39
N LYS A 188 -2.43 39.54 -14.96
CA LYS A 188 -3.23 40.31 -14.00
C LYS A 188 -3.18 39.76 -12.59
N TRP A 189 -2.75 38.52 -12.40
CA TRP A 189 -2.68 37.93 -11.06
C TRP A 189 -1.34 37.27 -10.81
N THR A 190 -0.82 37.44 -9.59
CA THR A 190 0.45 36.87 -9.17
C THR A 190 0.26 36.01 -7.92
N ARG A 191 1.19 35.07 -7.70
CA ARG A 191 1.27 34.29 -6.48
C ARG A 191 2.32 34.92 -5.57
N SER A 192 1.86 35.56 -4.50
CA SER A 192 2.71 36.16 -3.48
C SER A 192 3.11 35.10 -2.43
N ASN A 193 4.33 35.21 -1.88
CA ASN A 193 4.83 34.30 -0.84
C ASN A 193 4.46 34.74 0.59
N GLU A 194 3.54 35.70 0.76
CA GLU A 194 3.03 36.08 2.08
C GLU A 194 1.93 35.10 2.52
N THR A 195 1.97 34.71 3.80
CA THR A 195 1.10 33.65 4.35
C THR A 195 -0.26 34.23 4.76
N ASP A 196 -1.29 33.39 4.62
CA ASP A 196 -2.76 33.60 4.64
C ASP A 196 -3.42 33.96 3.29
N GLU A 197 -2.85 34.81 2.44
CA GLU A 197 -3.45 35.21 1.15
C GLU A 197 -2.42 35.16 0.00
N PRO A 198 -2.11 33.97 -0.54
CA PRO A 198 -0.99 33.77 -1.44
C PRO A 198 -1.26 34.24 -2.88
N TYR A 199 -2.43 34.79 -3.18
CA TYR A 199 -2.77 35.27 -4.52
C TYR A 199 -3.14 36.75 -4.49
N GLU A 200 -2.71 37.50 -5.50
CA GLU A 200 -3.00 38.93 -5.62
C GLU A 200 -3.44 39.23 -7.06
N VAL A 201 -4.54 39.98 -7.23
CA VAL A 201 -5.12 40.36 -8.52
C VAL A 201 -5.07 41.85 -8.71
N THR A 202 -4.52 42.29 -9.85
CA THR A 202 -4.54 43.67 -10.31
C THR A 202 -5.84 43.94 -11.05
N LEU A 203 -6.65 44.82 -10.48
CA LEU A 203 -7.91 45.29 -11.04
C LEU A 203 -7.68 46.31 -12.17
N PRO A 204 -8.67 46.54 -13.05
CA PRO A 204 -8.58 47.54 -14.12
C PRO A 204 -8.55 48.99 -13.61
N ASP A 205 -8.91 49.21 -12.34
CA ASP A 205 -8.78 50.51 -11.65
C ASP A 205 -7.35 50.78 -11.16
N GLY A 206 -6.43 49.81 -11.30
CA GLY A 206 -5.04 49.87 -10.85
C GLY A 206 -4.81 49.45 -9.41
N SER A 207 -5.85 49.05 -8.67
CA SER A 207 -5.74 48.53 -7.30
C SER A 207 -5.37 47.04 -7.30
N THR A 208 -4.74 46.56 -6.22
CA THR A 208 -4.48 45.13 -6.03
C THR A 208 -5.34 44.56 -4.90
N VAL A 209 -5.84 43.33 -5.09
CA VAL A 209 -6.69 42.62 -4.11
C VAL A 209 -6.13 41.24 -3.84
N SER A 210 -5.94 40.94 -2.55
CA SER A 210 -5.48 39.64 -2.07
C SER A 210 -6.59 38.60 -2.04
N ALA A 211 -6.24 37.35 -2.30
CA ALA A 211 -7.13 36.21 -2.42
C ALA A 211 -6.51 34.96 -1.79
N ARG A 212 -7.37 34.15 -1.17
CA ARG A 212 -6.96 32.90 -0.49
C ARG A 212 -6.88 31.73 -1.46
N THR A 213 -7.78 31.69 -2.43
CA THR A 213 -7.87 30.59 -3.40
C THR A 213 -7.84 31.11 -4.84
N LYS A 214 -7.50 30.22 -5.79
CA LYS A 214 -7.62 30.51 -7.23
C LYS A 214 -9.06 30.75 -7.68
N ASP A 215 -10.05 30.24 -6.92
CA ASP A 215 -11.46 30.51 -7.20
C ASP A 215 -11.83 31.96 -6.87
N ASP A 216 -11.29 32.50 -5.77
CA ASP A 216 -11.43 33.92 -5.43
C ASP A 216 -10.77 34.82 -6.48
N VAL A 217 -9.58 34.46 -6.96
CA VAL A 217 -8.92 35.14 -8.10
C VAL A 217 -9.81 35.15 -9.33
N ARG A 218 -10.41 34.00 -9.66
CA ARG A 218 -11.29 33.87 -10.82
C ARG A 218 -12.54 34.73 -10.67
N LYS A 219 -13.13 34.76 -9.47
CA LYS A 219 -14.28 35.63 -9.17
C LYS A 219 -13.93 37.10 -9.34
N LEU A 220 -12.74 37.51 -8.88
CA LEU A 220 -12.25 38.89 -9.06
C LEU A 220 -12.00 39.22 -10.53
N LEU A 221 -11.43 38.30 -11.31
CA LEU A 221 -11.26 38.48 -12.75
C LEU A 221 -12.61 38.58 -13.47
N PHE A 222 -13.53 37.64 -13.23
CA PHE A 222 -14.86 37.61 -13.86
C PHE A 222 -15.72 38.83 -13.53
N GLN A 223 -15.52 39.44 -12.36
CA GLN A 223 -16.27 40.63 -11.97
C GLN A 223 -15.72 41.92 -12.60
N ASN A 224 -14.46 41.91 -13.05
CA ASN A 224 -13.75 43.12 -13.50
C ASN A 224 -13.27 43.08 -14.96
N TYR A 225 -13.31 41.91 -15.61
CA TYR A 225 -12.92 41.65 -17.00
C TYR A 225 -13.94 40.73 -17.68
#